data_AF-A0A920JEX5-F1
#
_entry.id   AF-A0A920JEX5-F1
#
_cell.length_a   1.000
_cell.length_b   1.000
_cell.length_c   1.000
_cell.angle_alpha   90.00
_cell.angle_beta   90.00
_cell.angle_gamma   90.00
#
_symmetry.space_group_name_H-M   'P 1'
#
loop_
_entity.id
_entity.type
_entity.pdbx_description
1 polymer ?
#
loop_
_entity_poly.entity_id
_entity_poly.type
_entity_poly.pdbx_seq_one_letter_code
_entity_poly.pdbx_strand_id
1 'polypeptide(L)'
;MEPHQAVRRSLSIFLVWFVVNGILLSVLLSLIGISILISVLIAVFLSIARVVAAYRRMEFKIIAKVNAEPIGKGSYPKFENLVEGLCVAHGFRNPNLFVITDSAPNMMMVGKNSSKGKPHSHDWVARKSK
;
A
#
# COMPACT_ATOMS: atom_id res chain seq x y z
N MET A 1 -22.25 -5.58 0.28
CA MET A 1 -21.95 -4.24 -0.27
C MET A 1 -21.39 -4.46 -1.66
N GLU A 2 -22.03 -3.90 -2.68
CA GLU A 2 -21.50 -3.97 -4.03
C GLU A 2 -20.15 -3.23 -4.11
N PRO A 3 -19.14 -3.75 -4.82
CA PRO A 3 -17.76 -3.24 -4.78
C PRO A 3 -17.67 -1.76 -5.21
N HIS A 4 -18.52 -1.33 -6.15
CA HIS A 4 -18.59 0.07 -6.60
C HIS A 4 -19.07 1.04 -5.51
N GLN A 5 -19.86 0.58 -4.53
CA GLN A 5 -20.34 1.42 -3.43
C GLN A 5 -19.26 1.63 -2.36
N ALA A 6 -18.46 0.60 -2.07
CA ALA A 6 -17.38 0.68 -1.09
C ALA A 6 -16.29 1.67 -1.54
N VAL A 7 -15.91 1.62 -2.83
CA VAL A 7 -14.92 2.53 -3.42
C VAL A 7 -15.41 3.97 -3.41
N ARG A 8 -16.68 4.22 -3.75
CA ARG A 8 -17.24 5.58 -3.74
C ARG A 8 -17.26 6.16 -2.33
N ARG A 9 -17.67 5.37 -1.33
CA ARG A 9 -17.70 5.83 0.07
C ARG A 9 -16.31 6.11 0.61
N SER A 10 -15.34 5.23 0.38
CA SER A 10 -13.96 5.45 0.84
C SER A 10 -13.32 6.66 0.17
N LEU A 11 -13.60 6.86 -1.13
CA LEU A 11 -13.16 8.03 -1.87
C LEU A 11 -13.81 9.33 -1.36
N SER A 12 -15.10 9.33 -1.07
CA SER A 12 -15.79 10.48 -0.47
C SER A 12 -15.19 10.86 0.89
N ILE A 13 -14.96 9.88 1.78
CA ILE A 13 -14.35 10.12 3.09
C ILE A 13 -12.94 10.70 2.92
N PHE A 14 -12.16 10.16 1.99
CA PHE A 14 -10.81 10.65 1.69
C PHE A 14 -10.81 12.08 1.16
N LEU A 15 -11.69 12.41 0.21
CA LEU A 15 -11.78 13.76 -0.36
C LEU A 15 -12.23 14.79 0.67
N VAL A 16 -13.20 14.46 1.53
CA VAL A 16 -13.63 15.35 2.63
C VAL A 16 -12.45 15.66 3.55
N TRP A 17 -11.71 14.63 3.98
CA TRP A 17 -10.53 14.82 4.82
C TRP A 17 -9.41 15.60 4.14
N PHE A 18 -9.23 15.41 2.83
CA PHE A 18 -8.26 16.16 2.04
C PHE A 18 -8.60 17.65 2.01
N VAL A 19 -9.86 18.00 1.73
CA VAL A 19 -10.34 19.39 1.70
C VAL A 19 -10.22 20.05 3.07
N VAL A 20 -10.64 19.37 4.15
CA VAL A 20 -10.52 19.88 5.52
C VAL A 20 -9.06 20.18 5.88
N ASN A 21 -8.12 19.27 5.58
CA ASN A 21 -6.70 19.52 5.81
C ASN A 21 -6.16 20.69 4.98
N GLY A 22 -6.59 20.82 3.73
CA GLY A 22 -6.21 21.92 2.85
C GLY A 22 -6.66 23.28 3.38
N ILE A 23 -7.91 23.38 3.85
CA ILE A 23 -8.47 24.59 4.47
C ILE A 23 -7.71 24.93 5.75
N LEU A 24 -7.51 23.97 6.65
CA LEU A 24 -6.78 24.18 7.91
C LEU A 24 -5.37 24.71 7.65
N LEU A 25 -4.67 24.15 6.67
CA LEU A 25 -3.33 24.57 6.30
C LEU A 25 -3.31 25.97 5.69
N SER A 26 -4.28 26.29 4.83
CA SER A 26 -4.40 27.63 4.24
C SER A 26 -4.71 28.70 5.29
N VAL A 27 -5.62 28.43 6.24
CA VAL A 27 -5.92 29.32 7.37
C VAL A 27 -4.67 29.53 8.22
N LEU A 28 -3.96 28.46 8.56
CA LEU A 28 -2.72 28.54 9.35
C LEU A 28 -1.66 29.41 8.66
N LEU A 29 -1.47 29.26 7.35
CA LEU A 29 -0.53 30.09 6.59
C LEU A 29 -0.97 31.54 6.48
N SER A 30 -2.27 31.80 6.35
CA SER A 30 -2.81 33.16 6.33
C SER A 30 -2.64 33.88 7.67
N LEU A 31 -2.70 33.16 8.80
CA LEU A 31 -2.43 33.72 10.13
C LEU A 31 -0.95 34.14 10.31
N ILE A 32 -0.04 33.55 9.54
CA ILE A 32 1.41 33.89 9.52
C ILE A 32 1.67 35.16 8.67
N GLY A 33 0.64 35.76 8.06
CA GLY A 33 0.75 36.97 7.25
C GLY A 33 1.14 36.72 5.79
N ILE A 34 1.09 35.47 5.33
CA ILE A 34 1.31 35.12 3.92
C ILE A 34 0.06 35.52 3.12
N SER A 35 0.25 36.14 1.95
CA SER A 35 -0.84 36.45 1.02
C SER A 35 -1.70 35.21 0.76
N ILE A 36 -3.02 35.36 0.82
CA ILE A 36 -4.00 34.27 0.70
C ILE A 36 -3.73 33.42 -0.55
N LEU A 37 -3.39 34.06 -1.67
CA LEU A 37 -3.13 33.38 -2.94
C LEU A 37 -1.92 32.43 -2.86
N ILE A 38 -0.85 32.86 -2.18
CA ILE A 38 0.36 32.05 -1.97
C ILE A 38 0.10 30.95 -0.94
N SER A 39 -0.69 31.25 0.10
CA SER A 39 -1.05 30.28 1.14
C SER A 39 -1.81 29.08 0.57
N VAL A 40 -2.73 29.31 -0.37
CA VAL A 40 -3.53 28.26 -1.02
C VAL A 40 -2.64 27.37 -1.89
N LEU A 41 -1.74 27.96 -2.68
CA LEU A 41 -0.81 27.20 -3.52
C LEU A 41 0.08 26.27 -2.69
N ILE A 42 0.66 26.79 -1.61
CA ILE A 42 1.49 25.99 -0.69
C ILE A 42 0.65 24.92 -0.01
N ALA A 43 -0.57 25.24 0.42
CA ALA A 43 -1.44 24.28 1.09
C ALA A 43 -1.83 23.11 0.18
N VAL A 44 -2.15 23.38 -1.08
CA VAL A 44 -2.45 22.34 -2.08
C VAL A 44 -1.23 21.48 -2.34
N PHE A 45 -0.06 22.11 -2.58
CA PHE A 45 1.18 21.38 -2.83
C PHE A 45 1.56 20.45 -1.67
N LEU A 46 1.53 20.96 -0.43
CA LEU A 46 1.82 20.18 0.77
C LEU A 46 0.80 19.06 0.98
N SER A 47 -0.48 19.30 0.69
CA SER A 47 -1.51 18.27 0.81
C SER A 47 -1.28 17.12 -0.17
N ILE A 48 -0.96 17.42 -1.43
CA ILE A 48 -0.60 16.41 -2.43
C ILE A 48 0.66 15.65 -1.99
N ALA A 49 1.70 16.36 -1.59
CA ALA A 49 2.95 15.75 -1.14
C ALA A 49 2.74 14.80 0.05
N ARG A 50 1.91 15.19 1.03
CA ARG A 50 1.55 14.33 2.17
C ARG A 50 0.81 13.06 1.74
N VAL A 51 -0.16 13.18 0.82
CA VAL A 51 -0.91 12.03 0.31
C VAL A 51 0.03 11.04 -0.39
N VAL A 52 0.92 11.54 -1.26
CA VAL A 52 1.91 10.70 -1.96
C VAL A 52 2.86 10.03 -0.98
N ALA A 53 3.37 10.78 0.01
CA ALA A 53 4.24 10.23 1.04
C ALA A 53 3.53 9.16 1.90
N ALA A 54 2.26 9.39 2.24
CA ALA A 54 1.44 8.44 2.98
C ALA A 54 1.19 7.15 2.17
N TYR A 55 0.87 7.27 0.89
CA TYR A 55 0.68 6.12 -0.01
C TYR A 55 1.96 5.27 -0.12
N ARG A 56 3.11 5.93 -0.28
CA ARG A 56 4.41 5.23 -0.38
C ARG A 56 4.76 4.43 0.88
N ARG A 57 4.40 4.95 2.06
CA ARG A 57 4.70 4.34 3.38
C ARG A 57 3.55 3.49 3.94
N MET A 58 2.49 3.27 3.17
CA MET A 58 1.28 2.59 3.65
C MET A 58 1.56 1.16 4.11
N GLU A 59 2.30 0.37 3.33
CA GLU A 59 2.64 -1.02 3.65
C GLU A 59 3.36 -1.12 5.00
N PHE A 60 4.38 -0.29 5.20
CA PHE A 60 5.14 -0.24 6.44
C PHE A 60 4.27 0.16 7.64
N LYS A 61 3.36 1.13 7.46
CA LYS A 61 2.42 1.53 8.53
C LYS A 61 1.47 0.41 8.92
N ILE A 62 1.00 -0.40 7.96
CA ILE A 62 0.13 -1.56 8.24
C ILE A 62 0.90 -2.61 9.03
N ILE A 63 2.10 -2.98 8.56
CA ILE A 63 2.99 -3.96 9.22
C ILE A 63 3.31 -3.52 10.65
N ALA A 64 3.68 -2.25 10.85
CA ALA A 64 3.97 -1.71 12.17
C ALA A 64 2.72 -1.72 13.09
N LYS A 65 1.52 -1.48 12.55
CA LYS A 65 0.30 -1.42 13.34
C LYS A 65 -0.15 -2.78 13.88
N VAL A 66 0.23 -3.87 13.21
CA VAL A 66 -0.07 -5.24 13.65
C VAL A 66 1.09 -5.86 14.44
N ASN A 67 2.12 -5.07 14.78
CA ASN A 67 3.34 -5.56 15.45
C ASN A 67 3.95 -6.79 14.75
N ALA A 68 3.93 -6.79 13.43
CA ALA A 68 4.51 -7.87 12.63
C ALA A 68 6.03 -7.81 12.67
N GLU A 69 6.66 -8.93 13.04
CA GLU A 69 8.11 -9.08 13.10
C GLU A 69 8.63 -9.74 11.81
N PRO A 70 9.73 -9.24 11.22
CA PRO A 70 10.30 -9.86 10.03
C PRO A 70 10.86 -11.25 10.37
N ILE A 71 10.58 -12.22 9.52
CA ILE A 71 11.12 -13.57 9.68
C ILE A 71 12.61 -13.57 9.31
N GLY A 72 13.46 -14.03 10.22
CA GLY A 72 14.86 -14.34 9.93
C GLY A 72 14.96 -15.58 9.03
N LYS A 73 15.96 -15.62 8.14
CA LYS A 73 16.17 -16.78 7.24
C LYS A 73 16.31 -18.07 8.04
N GLY A 74 15.47 -19.06 7.73
CA GLY A 74 15.50 -20.37 8.38
C GLY A 74 14.87 -20.38 9.78
N SER A 75 14.24 -19.30 10.24
CA SER A 75 13.45 -19.34 11.49
C SER A 75 12.20 -20.21 11.33
N TYR A 76 11.60 -20.23 10.14
CA TYR A 76 10.42 -21.04 9.84
C TYR A 76 10.56 -21.77 8.50
N PRO A 77 11.45 -22.78 8.40
CA PRO A 77 11.85 -23.38 7.12
C PRO A 77 10.69 -24.04 6.37
N LYS A 78 9.73 -24.64 7.08
CA LYS A 78 8.53 -25.22 6.45
C LYS A 78 7.66 -24.15 5.80
N PHE A 79 7.48 -23.01 6.47
CA PHE A 79 6.67 -21.91 5.94
C PHE A 79 7.37 -21.23 4.76
N GLU A 80 8.67 -20.94 4.89
CA GLU A 80 9.48 -20.35 3.82
C GLU A 80 9.45 -21.21 2.55
N ASN A 81 9.69 -22.52 2.68
CA ASN A 81 9.69 -23.45 1.54
C ASN A 81 8.31 -23.57 0.85
N LEU A 82 7.22 -23.52 1.64
CA LEU A 82 5.86 -23.56 1.09
C LEU A 82 5.55 -22.31 0.27
N VAL A 83 5.88 -21.13 0.79
CA VAL A 83 5.67 -19.87 0.07
C VAL A 83 6.57 -19.80 -1.17
N GLU A 84 7.83 -20.20 -1.05
CA GLU A 84 8.78 -20.20 -2.16
C GLU A 84 8.34 -21.17 -3.27
N GLY A 85 7.96 -22.40 -2.92
CA GLY A 85 7.44 -23.37 -3.89
C GLY A 85 6.21 -22.86 -4.63
N LEU A 86 5.28 -22.20 -3.92
CA LEU A 86 4.11 -21.58 -4.52
C LEU A 86 4.48 -20.41 -5.46
N CYS A 87 5.42 -19.55 -5.05
CA CYS A 87 5.86 -18.43 -5.87
C CYS A 87 6.57 -18.89 -7.14
N VAL A 88 7.46 -19.90 -7.03
CA VAL A 88 8.17 -20.49 -8.17
C VAL A 88 7.20 -21.14 -9.17
N ALA A 89 6.22 -21.90 -8.68
CA ALA A 89 5.23 -22.56 -9.53
C ALA A 89 4.37 -21.58 -10.35
N HIS A 90 4.13 -20.38 -9.82
CA HIS A 90 3.31 -19.35 -10.47
C HIS A 90 4.12 -18.20 -11.09
N GLY A 91 5.46 -18.25 -11.03
CA GLY A 91 6.33 -17.17 -11.54
C GLY A 91 6.22 -15.85 -10.77
N PHE A 92 5.79 -15.90 -9.51
CA PHE A 92 5.74 -14.74 -8.64
C PHE A 92 7.10 -14.49 -7.98
N ARG A 93 7.41 -13.22 -7.71
CA ARG A 93 8.55 -12.86 -6.87
C ARG A 93 8.26 -13.26 -5.43
N ASN A 94 9.23 -13.87 -4.73
CA ASN A 94 9.08 -14.16 -3.30
C ASN A 94 8.73 -12.89 -2.50
N PRO A 95 7.64 -12.92 -1.70
CA PRO A 95 7.25 -11.80 -0.86
C PRO A 95 8.15 -11.70 0.38
N ASN A 96 8.13 -10.53 1.03
CA ASN A 96 8.69 -10.39 2.37
C ASN A 96 7.76 -11.05 3.38
N LEU A 97 8.31 -11.88 4.26
CA LEU A 97 7.55 -12.66 5.24
C LEU A 97 7.68 -12.07 6.64
N PHE A 98 6.55 -12.05 7.35
CA PHE A 98 6.43 -11.54 8.70
C PHE A 98 5.58 -12.49 9.57
N VAL A 99 5.85 -12.51 10.87
CA VAL A 99 5.07 -13.26 11.88
C VAL A 99 4.41 -12.29 12.84
N ILE A 100 3.18 -12.61 13.23
CA ILE A 100 2.40 -11.88 14.22
C ILE A 100 2.01 -12.89 15.30
N THR A 101 2.13 -12.50 16.56
CA THR A 101 1.63 -13.29 17.69
C THR A 101 0.14 -13.02 17.85
N ASP A 102 -0.68 -14.04 17.59
CA ASP A 102 -2.14 -13.99 17.74
C ASP A 102 -2.63 -15.30 18.39
N SER A 103 -3.74 -15.19 19.11
CA SER A 103 -4.46 -16.30 19.75
C SER A 103 -5.11 -17.25 18.75
N ALA A 104 -5.41 -16.77 17.54
CA ALA A 104 -6.04 -17.52 16.46
C ALA A 104 -5.12 -17.61 15.23
N PRO A 105 -5.23 -18.68 14.42
CA PRO A 105 -4.46 -18.82 13.18
C PRO A 105 -5.02 -17.88 12.09
N ASN A 106 -4.39 -16.71 11.93
CA ASN A 106 -4.76 -15.70 10.94
C ASN A 106 -3.64 -15.47 9.91
N MET A 107 -4.01 -15.03 8.69
CA MET A 107 -3.06 -14.60 7.66
C MET A 107 -3.55 -13.31 6.98
N MET A 108 -2.62 -12.43 6.63
CA MET A 108 -2.90 -11.17 5.92
C MET A 108 -1.83 -10.91 4.87
N MET A 109 -2.25 -10.43 3.69
CA MET A 109 -1.35 -9.94 2.64
C MET A 109 -1.43 -8.42 2.56
N VAL A 110 -0.27 -7.76 2.51
CA VAL A 110 -0.16 -6.30 2.38
C VAL A 110 0.62 -6.00 1.11
N GLY A 111 0.01 -5.23 0.20
CA GLY A 111 0.67 -4.79 -1.02
C GLY A 111 -0.04 -3.61 -1.66
N LYS A 112 0.73 -2.73 -2.30
CA LYS A 112 0.17 -1.66 -3.14
C LYS A 112 -0.21 -2.23 -4.50
N ASN A 113 -1.34 -1.77 -5.03
CA ASN A 113 -1.69 -2.05 -6.42
C ASN A 113 -0.62 -1.41 -7.33
N SER A 114 0.10 -2.24 -8.08
CA SER A 114 0.99 -1.79 -9.13
C SER A 114 0.20 -1.79 -10.43
N SER A 115 -0.08 -0.62 -11.02
CA SER A 115 -0.68 -0.57 -12.36
C SER A 115 0.25 -1.14 -13.44
N LYS A 116 1.49 -1.51 -13.10
CA LYS A 116 2.40 -2.31 -13.92
C LYS A 116 2.16 -3.81 -13.79
N GLY A 117 0.92 -4.24 -13.60
CA GLY A 117 0.49 -5.60 -13.94
C GLY A 117 0.50 -5.80 -15.46
N LYS A 118 1.67 -5.66 -16.09
CA LYS A 118 1.88 -6.33 -17.37
C LYS A 118 2.27 -7.76 -16.99
N PRO A 119 1.43 -8.78 -17.24
CA PRO A 119 2.03 -10.09 -17.49
C PRO A 119 2.98 -9.83 -18.65
N HIS A 120 4.29 -9.95 -18.43
CA HIS A 120 5.22 -9.96 -19.55
C HIS A 120 4.80 -11.18 -20.38
N SER A 121 4.11 -10.90 -21.48
CA SER A 121 3.94 -11.83 -22.58
C SER A 121 5.32 -12.20 -23.10
N HIS A 122 5.40 -13.38 -23.72
CA HIS A 122 6.56 -13.98 -24.40
C HIS A 122 7.54 -14.67 -23.41
N ASP A 123 7.67 -16.00 -23.31
CA ASP A 123 7.41 -17.10 -24.25
C ASP A 123 7.12 -18.41 -23.47
N TRP A 124 5.99 -19.07 -23.77
CA TRP A 124 5.80 -20.49 -23.45
C TRP A 124 5.74 -21.26 -24.78
N VAL A 125 6.89 -21.72 -25.26
CA VAL A 125 6.98 -22.79 -26.25
C VAL A 125 7.53 -24.03 -25.56
N ALA A 126 6.63 -24.84 -25.02
CA ALA A 126 6.90 -26.26 -24.76
C ALA A 126 6.07 -27.05 -25.77
N ARG A 127 6.61 -27.22 -26.99
CA ARG A 127 6.06 -28.14 -27.98
C ARG A 127 6.37 -29.55 -27.49
N LYS A 128 5.31 -30.32 -27.21
CA LYS A 128 5.35 -31.71 -26.76
C LYS A 128 6.10 -32.57 -27.79
N SER A 129 7.17 -33.26 -27.37
CA SER A 129 7.73 -34.38 -28.13
C SER A 129 6.68 -35.48 -28.19
N LYS A 130 6.47 -36.04 -29.39
CA LYS A 130 6.06 -37.43 -29.52
C LYS A 130 7.30 -38.31 -29.46
#